data_AF-A0A3N2N513-F1
#
_entry.id   AF-A0A3N2N513-F1
#
_cell.length_a   1.000
_cell.length_b   1.000
_cell.length_c   1.000
_cell.angle_alpha   90.00
_cell.angle_beta   90.00
_cell.angle_gamma   90.00
#
_symmetry.space_group_name_H-M   'P 1'
#
loop_
_entity.id
_entity.type
_entity.pdbx_description
1 polymer ?
#
loop_
_entity_poly.entity_id
_entity_poly.type
_entity_poly.pdbx_seq_one_letter_code
_entity_poly.pdbx_strand_id
1 'polypeptide(L)'
;MEHKAFVFDTKKFHAEIEPVMKDSIKNNEVAHRYIFDHLEELQSPYTGDALDEDWEEEFGELTLQVYFDILLTACYDVEDDRGLGEMWDAVNEVIKSLSVFEEGELPVTGWEVDIDDIVVDPGMEGLGIIDCDEVEEILNTLKENRGAAVSAEQPEGLLYDAEPDEWMEAYDDLCCLYADALRQNKGLLLTF
;
A
#
# COMPACT_ATOMS: atom_id res chain seq x y z
N MET A 1 13.53 -0.70 -6.21
CA MET A 1 12.72 -1.18 -5.09
C MET A 1 11.51 -1.85 -5.73
N GLU A 2 11.04 -2.97 -5.20
CA GLU A 2 9.87 -3.64 -5.75
C GLU A 2 8.65 -3.05 -5.05
N HIS A 3 7.90 -2.20 -5.74
CA HIS A 3 6.71 -1.58 -5.19
C HIS A 3 5.58 -2.60 -5.13
N LYS A 4 4.98 -2.74 -3.95
CA LYS A 4 3.85 -3.65 -3.73
C LYS A 4 2.57 -2.87 -3.54
N ALA A 5 1.46 -3.51 -3.88
CA ALA A 5 0.16 -2.90 -3.73
C ALA A 5 -0.90 -3.93 -3.37
N PHE A 6 -1.77 -3.60 -2.42
CA PHE A 6 -2.78 -4.51 -1.91
C PHE A 6 -4.15 -3.84 -1.86
N VAL A 7 -5.21 -4.60 -2.11
CA VAL A 7 -6.56 -4.17 -1.77
C VAL A 7 -6.72 -4.22 -0.26
N PHE A 8 -6.96 -3.08 0.36
CA PHE A 8 -6.80 -2.89 1.79
C PHE A 8 -8.12 -2.46 2.47
N ASP A 9 -8.47 -3.11 3.57
CA ASP A 9 -9.69 -2.79 4.33
C ASP A 9 -9.49 -1.54 5.21
N THR A 10 -9.56 -0.36 4.60
CA THR A 10 -9.35 0.90 5.33
C THR A 10 -10.40 1.13 6.42
N LYS A 11 -11.60 0.55 6.28
CA LYS A 11 -12.64 0.62 7.32
C LYS A 11 -12.21 -0.14 8.57
N LYS A 12 -11.69 -1.37 8.41
CA LYS A 12 -11.13 -2.14 9.53
C LYS A 12 -9.91 -1.44 10.11
N PHE A 13 -9.02 -0.92 9.25
CA PHE A 13 -7.84 -0.19 9.69
C PHE A 13 -8.21 0.97 10.63
N HIS A 14 -9.04 1.91 10.19
CA HIS A 14 -9.41 3.08 11.00
C HIS A 14 -10.26 2.72 12.24
N ALA A 15 -11.11 1.70 12.14
CA ALA A 15 -12.00 1.33 13.25
C ALA A 15 -11.29 0.53 14.35
N GLU A 16 -10.28 -0.25 14.01
CA GLU A 16 -9.72 -1.27 14.89
C GLU A 16 -8.19 -1.19 15.01
N ILE A 17 -7.47 -1.19 13.89
CA ILE A 17 -6.01 -1.34 13.88
C ILE A 17 -5.29 -0.04 14.23
N GLU A 18 -5.68 1.08 13.62
CA GLU A 18 -5.09 2.39 13.88
C GLU A 18 -5.17 2.79 15.37
N PRO A 19 -6.29 2.59 16.10
CA PRO A 19 -6.32 2.77 17.56
C PRO A 19 -5.29 1.92 18.32
N VAL A 20 -5.12 0.64 17.94
CA VAL A 20 -4.14 -0.26 18.57
C VAL A 20 -2.72 0.24 18.31
N MET A 21 -2.41 0.65 17.08
CA MET A 21 -1.12 1.23 16.73
C MET A 21 -0.82 2.50 17.55
N LYS A 22 -1.80 3.40 17.64
CA LYS A 22 -1.72 4.66 18.40
C LYS A 22 -1.42 4.44 19.88
N ASP A 23 -2.09 3.47 20.51
CA ASP A 23 -1.85 3.13 21.91
C ASP A 23 -0.49 2.42 22.10
N SER A 24 -0.04 1.68 21.09
CA SER A 24 1.23 0.97 21.11
C SER A 24 2.44 1.89 21.09
N ILE A 25 2.36 3.08 20.47
CA ILE A 25 3.41 4.11 20.55
C ILE A 25 3.77 4.46 22.00
N LYS A 26 2.77 4.47 22.89
CA LYS A 26 2.96 4.77 24.31
C LYS A 26 3.37 3.52 25.10
N ASN A 27 2.91 2.35 24.66
CA ASN A 27 3.16 1.07 25.30
C ASN A 27 3.04 -0.11 24.31
N ASN A 28 4.17 -0.60 23.82
CA ASN A 28 4.22 -1.69 22.83
C ASN A 28 3.51 -2.99 23.28
N GLU A 29 3.32 -3.20 24.59
CA GLU A 29 2.55 -4.35 25.12
C GLU A 29 1.11 -4.39 24.60
N VAL A 30 0.56 -3.26 24.15
CA VAL A 30 -0.77 -3.20 23.53
C VAL A 30 -0.79 -3.95 22.21
N ALA A 31 0.15 -3.67 21.31
CA ALA A 31 0.31 -4.41 20.05
C ALA A 31 0.62 -5.88 20.32
N HIS A 32 1.57 -6.17 21.22
CA HIS A 32 1.92 -7.55 21.56
C HIS A 32 0.72 -8.37 22.02
N ARG A 33 -0.08 -7.83 22.95
CA ARG A 33 -1.31 -8.48 23.43
C ARG A 33 -2.32 -8.67 22.30
N TYR A 34 -2.52 -7.64 21.48
CA TYR A 34 -3.46 -7.73 20.38
C TYR A 34 -3.07 -8.84 19.40
N ILE A 35 -1.79 -8.92 19.01
CA ILE A 35 -1.28 -9.96 18.11
C ILE A 35 -1.48 -11.33 18.72
N PHE A 36 -1.08 -11.51 19.99
CA PHE A 36 -1.24 -12.78 20.71
C PHE A 36 -2.70 -13.25 20.78
N ASP A 37 -3.65 -12.32 20.93
CA ASP A 37 -5.07 -12.64 21.02
C ASP A 37 -5.73 -12.90 19.63
N HIS A 38 -5.06 -12.57 18.51
CA HIS A 38 -5.59 -12.64 17.14
C HIS A 38 -4.67 -13.36 16.14
N LEU A 39 -3.85 -14.31 16.59
CA LEU A 39 -2.86 -15.01 15.75
C LEU A 39 -3.44 -15.60 14.46
N GLU A 40 -4.62 -16.23 14.52
CA GLU A 40 -5.27 -16.85 13.36
C GLU A 40 -5.78 -15.83 12.31
N GLU A 41 -5.90 -14.56 12.68
CA GLU A 41 -6.39 -13.47 11.82
C GLU A 41 -5.25 -12.63 11.22
N LEU A 42 -4.01 -12.87 11.66
CA LEU A 42 -2.82 -12.14 11.27
C LEU A 42 -1.89 -13.04 10.46
N GLN A 43 -1.17 -12.43 9.54
CA GLN A 43 -0.16 -13.11 8.73
C GLN A 43 1.23 -12.59 9.09
N SER A 44 2.24 -13.40 8.82
CA SER A 44 3.59 -12.90 8.71
C SER A 44 3.67 -11.92 7.54
N PRO A 45 4.11 -10.68 7.75
CA PRO A 45 4.39 -9.73 6.66
C PRO A 45 5.53 -10.21 5.74
N TYR A 46 6.34 -11.19 6.18
CA TYR A 46 7.49 -11.71 5.42
C TYR A 46 7.14 -12.93 4.58
N THR A 47 6.27 -13.81 5.08
CA THR A 47 5.94 -15.08 4.39
C THR A 47 4.50 -15.16 3.92
N GLY A 48 3.59 -14.36 4.50
CA GLY A 48 2.15 -14.48 4.30
C GLY A 48 1.50 -15.65 5.03
N ASP A 49 2.26 -16.46 5.76
CA ASP A 49 1.72 -17.54 6.57
C ASP A 49 0.95 -16.98 7.78
N ALA A 50 -0.11 -17.67 8.20
CA ALA A 50 -0.81 -17.31 9.44
C ALA A 50 0.14 -17.41 10.65
N LEU A 51 0.03 -16.49 11.60
CA LEU A 51 0.85 -16.51 12.80
C LEU A 51 0.49 -17.68 13.72
N ASP A 52 1.49 -18.19 14.44
CA ASP A 52 1.34 -19.25 15.44
C ASP A 52 1.80 -18.81 16.84
N GLU A 53 1.81 -19.74 17.80
CA GLU A 53 2.16 -19.44 19.20
C GLU A 53 3.62 -19.00 19.39
N ASP A 54 4.50 -19.31 18.44
CA ASP A 54 5.92 -19.01 18.47
C ASP A 54 6.28 -17.87 17.48
N TRP A 55 5.28 -17.10 17.00
CA TRP A 55 5.45 -16.03 16.00
C TRP A 55 6.59 -15.06 16.31
N GLU A 56 6.86 -14.77 17.59
CA GLU A 56 7.93 -13.87 18.02
C GLU A 56 9.32 -14.32 17.54
N GLU A 57 9.53 -15.64 17.37
CA GLU A 57 10.82 -16.19 16.95
C GLU A 57 11.19 -15.80 15.51
N GLU A 58 10.20 -15.44 14.67
CA GLU A 58 10.41 -15.06 13.27
C GLU A 58 11.06 -13.66 13.13
N PHE A 59 10.67 -12.72 14.01
CA PHE A 59 10.94 -11.29 13.80
C PHE A 59 12.20 -10.78 14.53
N GLY A 60 12.77 -11.57 15.44
CA GLY A 60 13.97 -11.19 16.19
C GLY A 60 13.70 -10.06 17.19
N GLU A 61 14.01 -8.81 16.82
CA GLU A 61 13.73 -7.64 17.67
C GLU A 61 12.37 -7.04 17.32
N LEU A 62 11.42 -7.14 18.26
CA LEU A 62 10.06 -6.60 18.12
C LEU A 62 10.04 -5.08 18.32
N THR A 63 10.51 -4.36 17.31
CA THR A 63 10.39 -2.90 17.24
C THR A 63 8.95 -2.47 17.02
N LEU A 64 8.65 -1.19 17.24
CA LEU A 64 7.32 -0.64 16.98
C LEU A 64 6.88 -0.81 15.51
N GLN A 65 7.80 -0.65 14.56
CA GLN A 65 7.49 -0.84 13.14
C GLN A 65 7.18 -2.30 12.81
N VAL A 66 7.90 -3.27 13.41
CA VAL A 66 7.60 -4.70 13.27
C VAL A 66 6.20 -5.04 13.79
N TYR A 67 5.78 -4.43 14.90
CA TYR A 67 4.40 -4.57 15.36
C TYR A 67 3.41 -3.99 14.33
N PHE A 68 3.73 -2.86 13.71
CA PHE A 68 2.88 -2.23 12.71
C PHE A 68 2.77 -3.06 11.43
N ASP A 69 3.89 -3.61 10.94
CA ASP A 69 3.94 -4.57 9.84
C ASP A 69 2.90 -5.70 10.05
N ILE A 70 2.96 -6.34 11.23
CA ILE A 70 2.08 -7.46 11.57
C ILE A 70 0.62 -7.00 11.68
N LEU A 71 0.36 -5.91 12.41
CA LEU A 71 -1.00 -5.41 12.64
C LEU A 71 -1.73 -5.04 11.34
N LEU A 72 -1.00 -4.48 10.36
CA LEU A 72 -1.57 -4.11 9.06
C LEU A 72 -2.06 -5.33 8.27
N THR A 73 -1.45 -6.51 8.44
CA THR A 73 -1.90 -7.76 7.79
C THR A 73 -3.33 -8.15 8.17
N ALA A 74 -3.88 -7.60 9.26
CA ALA A 74 -5.30 -7.77 9.57
C ALA A 74 -6.25 -7.20 8.50
N CYS A 75 -5.74 -6.33 7.62
CA CYS A 75 -6.52 -5.53 6.67
C CYS A 75 -6.28 -5.89 5.19
N TYR A 76 -5.31 -6.74 4.88
CA TYR A 76 -5.03 -7.20 3.52
C TYR A 76 -4.44 -8.62 3.52
N ASP A 77 -4.45 -9.28 2.36
CA ASP A 77 -3.81 -10.58 2.19
C ASP A 77 -2.38 -10.36 1.69
N VAL A 78 -1.38 -10.78 2.46
CA VAL A 78 0.05 -10.60 2.14
C VAL A 78 0.44 -11.31 0.83
N GLU A 79 -0.25 -12.40 0.47
CA GLU A 79 0.02 -13.14 -0.77
C GLU A 79 -0.67 -12.53 -2.01
N ASP A 80 -1.65 -11.64 -1.84
CA ASP A 80 -2.40 -10.98 -2.93
C ASP A 80 -1.73 -9.65 -3.33
N ASP A 81 -0.42 -9.69 -3.55
CA ASP A 81 0.32 -8.55 -4.11
C ASP A 81 -0.12 -8.29 -5.56
N ARG A 82 -0.52 -7.05 -5.79
CA ARG A 82 -1.00 -6.50 -7.07
C ARG A 82 -0.16 -5.29 -7.50
N GLY A 83 1.06 -5.22 -6.99
CA GLY A 83 2.07 -4.26 -7.40
C GLY A 83 2.35 -4.32 -8.91
N LEU A 84 2.89 -3.23 -9.44
CA LEU A 84 3.35 -3.13 -10.83
C LEU A 84 4.84 -3.53 -10.97
N GLY A 85 5.47 -3.98 -9.88
CA GLY A 85 6.88 -4.37 -9.84
C GLY A 85 7.80 -3.25 -10.31
N GLU A 86 8.70 -3.55 -11.26
CA GLU A 86 9.67 -2.60 -11.81
C GLU A 86 9.03 -1.46 -12.63
N MET A 87 7.78 -1.63 -13.08
CA MET A 87 7.07 -0.62 -13.89
C MET A 87 6.48 0.53 -13.08
N TRP A 88 6.56 0.46 -11.75
CA TRP A 88 6.00 1.48 -10.86
C TRP A 88 6.58 2.88 -11.11
N ASP A 89 7.90 2.96 -11.29
CA ASP A 89 8.62 4.21 -11.59
C ASP A 89 8.16 4.82 -12.92
N ALA A 90 8.02 3.98 -13.95
CA ALA A 90 7.53 4.42 -15.25
C ALA A 90 6.10 4.97 -15.19
N VAL A 91 5.20 4.27 -14.49
CA VAL A 91 3.81 4.73 -14.31
C VAL A 91 3.74 5.98 -13.46
N ASN A 92 4.58 6.12 -12.43
CA ASN A 92 4.67 7.33 -11.62
C ASN A 92 5.05 8.55 -12.46
N GLU A 93 6.12 8.45 -13.26
CA GLU A 93 6.57 9.56 -14.10
C GLU A 93 5.54 9.93 -15.17
N VAL A 94 4.82 8.94 -15.74
CA VAL A 94 3.69 9.17 -16.62
C VAL A 94 2.62 9.97 -15.89
N ILE A 95 2.17 9.55 -14.71
CA ILE A 95 1.13 10.24 -13.93
C ILE A 95 1.55 11.68 -13.59
N LYS A 96 2.79 11.90 -13.15
CA LYS A 96 3.33 13.25 -12.90
C LYS A 96 3.27 14.12 -14.14
N SER A 97 3.62 13.57 -15.31
CA SER A 97 3.60 14.31 -16.58
C SER A 97 2.20 14.77 -16.99
N LEU A 98 1.15 14.04 -16.58
CA LEU A 98 -0.24 14.42 -16.85
C LEU A 98 -0.65 15.66 -16.06
N SER A 99 -0.07 15.87 -14.86
CA SER A 99 -0.39 16.99 -13.97
C SER A 99 -1.90 17.10 -13.66
N VAL A 100 -2.55 15.95 -13.46
CA VAL A 100 -4.01 15.84 -13.25
C VAL A 100 -4.40 15.63 -11.79
N PHE A 101 -3.44 15.29 -10.93
CA PHE A 101 -3.61 15.17 -9.49
C PHE A 101 -2.90 16.33 -8.80
N GLU A 102 -3.56 16.97 -7.82
CA GLU A 102 -2.96 18.07 -7.05
C GLU A 102 -1.70 17.61 -6.30
N GLU A 103 -1.78 16.41 -5.72
CA GLU A 103 -0.66 15.77 -5.01
C GLU A 103 0.19 14.87 -5.91
N GLY A 104 0.16 15.11 -7.23
CA GLY A 104 1.08 14.54 -8.22
C GLY A 104 1.04 13.01 -8.32
N GLU A 105 1.81 12.34 -7.47
CA GLU A 105 2.05 10.90 -7.42
C GLU A 105 1.12 10.14 -6.46
N LEU A 106 0.15 10.82 -5.85
CA LEU A 106 -0.82 10.21 -4.94
C LEU A 106 -1.40 8.86 -5.42
N PRO A 107 -1.76 8.65 -6.71
CA PRO A 107 -2.30 7.37 -7.14
C PRO A 107 -1.36 6.17 -7.00
N VAL A 108 -0.05 6.42 -6.91
CA VAL A 108 1.01 5.40 -6.86
C VAL A 108 1.79 5.43 -5.55
N THR A 109 1.65 6.46 -4.72
CA THR A 109 2.28 6.50 -3.39
C THR A 109 1.28 6.35 -2.25
N GLY A 110 0.03 6.78 -2.44
CA GLY A 110 -0.93 6.92 -1.36
C GLY A 110 -0.61 8.10 -0.45
N TRP A 111 -1.45 8.27 0.58
CA TRP A 111 -1.19 9.22 1.66
C TRP A 111 -0.26 8.60 2.70
N GLU A 112 0.79 9.32 3.07
CA GLU A 112 1.66 8.94 4.20
C GLU A 112 0.82 8.77 5.48
N VAL A 113 1.10 7.72 6.22
CA VAL A 113 0.39 7.41 7.46
C VAL A 113 1.21 7.91 8.65
N ASP A 114 0.72 8.97 9.30
CA ASP A 114 1.26 9.50 10.55
C ASP A 114 0.31 9.16 11.71
N ILE A 115 0.86 8.52 12.75
CA ILE A 115 0.14 8.24 13.99
C ILE A 115 0.89 8.89 15.16
N ASP A 116 0.34 9.94 15.77
CA ASP A 116 0.92 10.66 16.91
C ASP A 116 2.40 11.08 16.67
N ASP A 117 2.71 11.70 15.52
CA ASP A 117 4.04 12.17 15.10
C ASP A 117 5.05 11.04 14.79
N ILE A 118 4.56 9.81 14.60
CA ILE A 118 5.33 8.66 14.12
C ILE A 118 4.85 8.32 12.71
N VAL A 119 5.75 8.49 11.75
CA VAL A 119 5.54 7.97 10.39
C VAL A 119 5.56 6.44 10.44
N VAL A 120 4.46 5.84 10.02
CA VAL A 120 4.33 4.40 9.86
C VAL A 120 5.13 4.02 8.62
N ASP A 121 6.23 3.30 8.85
CA ASP A 121 7.18 2.90 7.82
C ASP A 121 7.61 1.44 8.05
N PRO A 122 6.65 0.50 7.98
CA PRO A 122 6.90 -0.93 8.05
C PRO A 122 7.89 -1.35 6.95
N GLY A 123 8.85 -2.21 7.30
CA GLY A 123 9.96 -2.56 6.40
C GLY A 123 10.98 -1.44 6.09
N MET A 124 10.74 -0.19 6.50
CA MET A 124 11.53 1.01 6.16
C MET A 124 11.61 1.32 4.65
N GLU A 125 10.55 0.96 3.95
CA GLU A 125 10.39 1.06 2.49
C GLU A 125 9.48 2.23 2.10
N GLY A 126 8.67 2.72 3.03
CA GLY A 126 7.65 3.73 2.83
C GLY A 126 6.30 3.08 2.59
N LEU A 127 5.27 3.74 3.10
CA LEU A 127 3.91 3.24 3.08
C LEU A 127 2.94 4.38 2.81
N GLY A 128 1.95 4.11 1.97
CA GLY A 128 0.80 4.99 1.83
C GLY A 128 -0.51 4.24 1.71
N ILE A 129 -1.58 4.91 2.13
CA ILE A 129 -2.95 4.41 2.07
C ILE A 129 -3.79 5.32 1.18
N ILE A 130 -4.63 4.72 0.35
CA ILE A 130 -5.74 5.41 -0.31
C ILE A 130 -7.04 4.94 0.32
N ASP A 131 -7.84 5.88 0.78
CA ASP A 131 -9.06 5.57 1.49
C ASP A 131 -10.19 5.11 0.56
N CYS A 132 -11.06 4.24 1.05
CA CYS A 132 -12.07 3.60 0.19
C CYS A 132 -13.07 4.57 -0.47
N ASP A 133 -13.24 5.78 0.07
CA ASP A 133 -14.08 6.85 -0.49
C ASP A 133 -13.33 7.72 -1.53
N GLU A 134 -12.00 7.66 -1.58
CA GLU A 134 -11.18 8.35 -2.59
C GLU A 134 -10.97 7.52 -3.86
N VAL A 135 -11.06 6.18 -3.75
CA VAL A 135 -10.77 5.24 -4.84
C VAL A 135 -11.57 5.55 -6.11
N GLU A 136 -12.86 5.90 -6.00
CA GLU A 136 -13.70 6.18 -7.18
C GLU A 136 -13.21 7.42 -7.95
N GLU A 137 -12.86 8.49 -7.23
CA GLU A 137 -12.40 9.74 -7.82
C GLU A 137 -11.06 9.57 -8.52
N ILE A 138 -10.12 8.88 -7.87
CA ILE A 138 -8.80 8.59 -8.44
C ILE A 138 -8.96 7.71 -9.69
N LEU A 139 -9.76 6.64 -9.61
CA LEU A 139 -10.01 5.75 -10.75
C LEU A 139 -10.63 6.47 -11.94
N ASN A 140 -11.60 7.35 -11.70
CA ASN A 140 -12.22 8.13 -12.76
C ASN A 140 -11.20 9.07 -13.43
N THR A 141 -10.38 9.74 -12.62
CA THR A 141 -9.31 10.62 -13.12
C THR A 141 -8.30 9.84 -13.97
N LEU A 142 -7.87 8.66 -13.53
CA LEU A 142 -6.99 7.79 -14.32
C LEU A 142 -7.64 7.40 -15.66
N LYS A 143 -8.89 6.93 -15.64
CA LYS A 143 -9.62 6.52 -16.86
C LYS A 143 -9.83 7.64 -17.85
N GLU A 144 -10.19 8.83 -17.37
CA GLU A 144 -10.40 10.02 -18.21
C GLU A 144 -9.11 10.47 -18.90
N ASN A 145 -7.97 10.26 -18.24
CA ASN A 145 -6.66 10.69 -18.73
C ASN A 145 -5.84 9.59 -19.40
N ARG A 146 -6.36 8.35 -19.51
CA ARG A 146 -5.71 7.24 -20.23
C ARG A 146 -5.28 7.61 -21.65
N GLY A 147 -6.08 8.41 -22.37
CA GLY A 147 -5.73 8.86 -23.72
C GLY A 147 -4.52 9.80 -23.76
N ALA A 148 -4.40 10.65 -22.73
CA ALA A 148 -3.24 11.51 -22.55
C ALA A 148 -2.03 10.69 -22.10
N ALA A 149 -2.23 9.68 -21.24
CA ALA A 149 -1.21 8.71 -20.87
C ALA A 149 -0.60 8.09 -22.13
N VAL A 150 -1.38 7.48 -23.05
CA VAL A 150 -0.87 6.91 -24.32
C VAL A 150 -0.01 7.87 -25.15
N SER A 151 -0.27 9.17 -25.06
CA SER A 151 0.44 10.20 -25.82
C SER A 151 1.58 10.87 -25.05
N ALA A 152 1.84 10.43 -23.82
CA ALA A 152 2.90 10.97 -22.98
C ALA A 152 4.26 10.76 -23.64
N GLU A 153 5.15 11.74 -23.46
CA GLU A 153 6.54 11.58 -23.85
C GLU A 153 7.18 10.47 -23.00
N GLN A 154 8.14 9.76 -23.59
CA GLN A 154 8.82 8.69 -22.86
C GLN A 154 9.48 9.29 -21.61
N PRO A 155 9.18 8.76 -20.41
CA PRO A 155 9.81 9.26 -19.19
C PRO A 155 11.33 9.15 -19.27
N GLU A 156 12.03 10.20 -18.85
CA GLU A 156 13.49 10.20 -18.76
C GLU A 156 13.93 9.83 -17.34
N GLY A 157 15.09 9.16 -17.21
CA GLY A 157 15.69 8.88 -15.90
C GLY A 157 15.07 7.71 -15.14
N LEU A 158 14.31 6.86 -15.82
CA LEU A 158 13.73 5.65 -15.24
C LEU A 158 14.80 4.70 -14.71
N LEU A 159 14.47 4.02 -13.61
CA LEU A 159 15.28 2.92 -13.08
C LEU A 159 15.29 1.71 -14.04
N TYR A 160 14.22 1.54 -14.81
CA TYR A 160 14.06 0.51 -15.83
C TYR A 160 13.67 1.15 -17.17
N ASP A 161 14.36 0.76 -18.26
CA ASP A 161 14.00 1.20 -19.60
C ASP A 161 12.68 0.54 -20.04
N ALA A 162 11.56 1.25 -19.88
CA ALA A 162 10.23 0.79 -20.29
C ALA A 162 9.84 1.35 -21.68
N GLU A 163 9.35 0.48 -22.57
CA GLU A 163 8.75 0.90 -23.82
C GLU A 163 7.31 1.44 -23.62
N PRO A 164 6.81 2.32 -24.51
CA PRO A 164 5.43 2.84 -24.48
C PRO A 164 4.32 1.84 -24.20
N ASP A 165 4.41 0.65 -24.80
CA ASP A 165 3.38 -0.37 -24.63
C ASP A 165 3.45 -1.03 -23.24
N GLU A 166 4.65 -1.13 -22.64
CA GLU A 166 4.87 -1.79 -21.35
C GLU A 166 4.34 -0.95 -20.18
N TRP A 167 4.66 0.35 -20.12
CA TRP A 167 4.10 1.20 -19.06
C TRP A 167 2.63 1.52 -19.28
N MET A 168 2.11 1.43 -20.51
CA MET A 168 0.67 1.49 -20.74
C MET A 168 -0.07 0.26 -20.23
N GLU A 169 0.52 -0.94 -20.33
CA GLU A 169 0.00 -2.15 -19.68
C GLU A 169 -0.02 -1.97 -18.16
N ALA A 170 1.08 -1.49 -17.57
CA ALA A 170 1.15 -1.21 -16.14
C ALA A 170 0.16 -0.10 -15.68
N TYR A 171 -0.08 0.93 -16.51
CA TYR A 171 -1.09 1.95 -16.25
C TYR A 171 -2.52 1.36 -16.24
N ASP A 172 -2.81 0.45 -17.16
CA ASP A 172 -4.08 -0.27 -17.21
C ASP A 172 -4.23 -1.22 -16.01
N ASP A 173 -3.14 -1.86 -15.57
CA ASP A 173 -3.11 -2.68 -14.36
C ASP A 173 -3.36 -1.85 -13.10
N LEU A 174 -2.79 -0.64 -13.01
CA LEU A 174 -3.13 0.32 -11.94
C LEU A 174 -4.62 0.65 -11.95
N CYS A 175 -5.21 0.92 -13.12
CA CYS A 175 -6.65 1.15 -13.24
C CYS A 175 -7.46 -0.09 -12.79
N CYS A 176 -6.97 -1.30 -13.06
CA CYS A 176 -7.62 -2.54 -12.63
C CYS A 176 -7.54 -2.71 -11.11
N LEU A 177 -6.41 -2.40 -10.49
CA LEU A 177 -6.24 -2.41 -9.03
C LEU A 177 -7.27 -1.50 -8.34
N TYR A 178 -7.37 -0.24 -8.78
CA TYR A 178 -8.37 0.70 -8.26
C TYR A 178 -9.81 0.24 -8.53
N ALA A 179 -10.08 -0.34 -9.70
CA ALA A 179 -11.41 -0.88 -10.01
C ALA A 179 -11.80 -2.06 -9.10
N ASP A 180 -10.84 -2.92 -8.75
CA ASP A 180 -11.08 -4.03 -7.84
C ASP A 180 -11.26 -3.58 -6.39
N ALA A 181 -10.50 -2.57 -5.94
CA ALA A 181 -10.70 -1.94 -4.64
C ALA A 181 -12.12 -1.33 -4.53
N LEU A 182 -12.53 -0.58 -5.57
CA LEU A 182 -13.86 0.02 -5.64
C LEU A 182 -14.97 -1.04 -5.59
N ARG A 183 -14.83 -2.12 -6.35
CA ARG A 183 -15.80 -3.25 -6.39
C ARG A 183 -15.95 -3.91 -5.02
N GLN A 184 -14.89 -3.93 -4.22
CA GLN A 184 -14.86 -4.50 -2.89
C GLN A 184 -15.22 -3.48 -1.78
N ASN A 185 -15.43 -2.20 -2.14
CA ASN A 185 -15.64 -1.11 -1.18
C ASN A 185 -14.49 -1.01 -0.16
N LYS A 186 -13.27 -1.20 -0.66
CA LYS A 186 -11.98 -1.18 0.05
C LYS A 186 -11.08 -0.08 -0.53
N GLY A 187 -10.06 0.29 0.22
CA GLY A 187 -8.99 1.19 -0.21
C GLY A 187 -7.80 0.42 -0.77
N LEU A 188 -6.65 1.09 -0.81
CA LEU A 188 -5.37 0.50 -1.21
C LEU A 188 -4.29 0.74 -0.16
N LEU A 189 -3.38 -0.22 -0.04
CA LEU A 189 -2.11 -0.10 0.65
C LEU A 189 -1.00 -0.18 -0.38
N LEU A 190 -0.06 0.76 -0.34
CA LEU A 190 1.05 0.90 -1.28
C LEU A 190 2.36 0.94 -0.49
N THR A 191 3.36 0.16 -0.89
CA THR A 191 4.71 0.16 -0.30
C THR A 191 5.76 0.38 -1.38
N PHE A 192 6.90 1.02 -1.06
CA PHE A 192 7.80 1.54 -2.10
C PHE A 192 9.31 1.43 -1.85
#